data_AF-A0A1H4JF34-F1
#
_entry.id   AF-A0A1H4JF34-F1
#
_cell.length_a   1.000
_cell.length_b   1.000
_cell.length_c   1.000
_cell.angle_alpha   90.00
_cell.angle_beta   90.00
_cell.angle_gamma   90.00
#
_symmetry.space_group_name_H-M   'P 1'
#
loop_
_entity.id
_entity.type
_entity.pdbx_description
1 polymer ?
#
loop_
_entity_poly.entity_id
_entity_poly.type
_entity_poly.pdbx_seq_one_letter_code
_entity_poly.pdbx_strand_id
1 'polypeptide(L)'
;MEKTKDILLDWRLHLSVLVITIIAEAIGVVAVPIGIGSILLLPLLYAFVMGLVLNPNVIRKVEGWMGQREVRAASPLIVIAIMPFIAKFGTIIGPSMEKIIAAGPALILQELGNLGTILLAFPVAVLLLGMGREAVGATFSVAREPNIAIIADKYGLKSAEGAGVMGVYVIGTLFGTFIFAILASLLATSGWFSIEALAMACGIGSGSMMAACSGALSHAVPAMEEQILALAGASNVLTYATGLYLCIFVALPVTEKLYDLLGRKEPVASNAGE
;
A
#
# COMPACT_ATOMS: atom_id res chain seq x y z
N MET A 1 2.39 -29.82 11.84
CA MET A 1 1.45 -28.93 12.56
C MET A 1 2.06 -28.36 13.84
N GLU A 2 2.83 -29.12 14.63
CA GLU A 2 3.58 -28.62 15.81
C GLU A 2 4.57 -27.49 15.49
N LYS A 3 5.44 -27.67 14.47
CA LYS A 3 6.41 -26.63 14.05
C LYS A 3 5.76 -25.29 13.70
N THR A 4 4.55 -25.28 13.13
CA THR A 4 3.86 -24.04 12.74
C THR A 4 3.29 -23.31 13.94
N LYS A 5 2.76 -24.04 14.94
CA LYS A 5 2.26 -23.44 16.19
C LYS A 5 3.40 -22.85 17.01
N ASP A 6 4.53 -23.54 17.09
CA ASP A 6 5.71 -23.07 17.81
C ASP A 6 6.38 -21.85 17.16
N ILE A 7 6.20 -21.66 15.86
CA ILE A 7 6.67 -20.48 15.12
C ILE A 7 5.68 -19.32 15.33
N LEU A 8 4.37 -19.58 15.31
CA LEU A 8 3.34 -18.54 15.43
C LEU A 8 3.09 -18.06 16.86
N LEU A 9 3.42 -18.84 17.89
CA LEU A 9 3.18 -18.52 19.30
C LEU A 9 4.43 -18.03 20.04
N ASP A 10 5.45 -17.55 19.30
CA ASP A 10 6.66 -17.02 19.93
C ASP A 10 6.37 -15.73 20.71
N TRP A 11 6.45 -15.82 22.05
CA TRP A 11 6.14 -14.71 22.94
C TRP A 11 7.09 -13.51 22.76
N ARG A 12 8.33 -13.73 22.32
CA ARG A 12 9.31 -12.64 22.11
C ARG A 12 8.90 -11.77 20.95
N LEU A 13 8.42 -12.40 19.87
CA LEU A 13 7.90 -11.70 18.71
C LEU A 13 6.63 -10.93 19.08
N HIS A 14 5.66 -11.57 19.74
CA HIS A 14 4.42 -10.92 20.16
C HIS A 14 4.66 -9.77 21.14
N LEU A 15 5.54 -9.94 22.12
CA LEU A 15 5.89 -8.87 23.05
C LEU A 15 6.57 -7.70 22.33
N SER A 16 7.49 -7.99 21.40
CA SER A 16 8.16 -6.94 20.62
C SER A 16 7.17 -6.15 19.77
N VAL A 17 6.24 -6.84 19.08
CA VAL A 17 5.17 -6.21 18.30
C VAL A 17 4.26 -5.38 19.21
N LEU A 18 3.88 -5.88 20.38
CA LEU A 18 3.05 -5.17 21.34
C LEU A 18 3.72 -3.89 21.83
N VAL A 19 4.99 -3.97 22.26
CA VAL A 19 5.75 -2.81 22.74
C VAL A 19 5.94 -1.78 21.64
N ILE A 20 6.32 -2.21 20.43
CA ILE A 20 6.45 -1.33 19.27
C ILE A 20 5.12 -0.63 18.98
N THR A 21 4.02 -1.37 18.97
CA THR A 21 2.68 -0.81 18.72
C THR A 21 2.31 0.21 19.78
N ILE A 22 2.51 -0.09 21.07
CA ILE A 22 2.22 0.86 22.17
C ILE A 22 3.04 2.14 22.01
N ILE A 23 4.34 2.04 21.71
CA ILE A 23 5.20 3.22 21.52
C ILE A 23 4.75 4.01 20.29
N ALA A 24 4.48 3.34 19.17
CA ALA A 24 4.07 3.99 17.93
C ALA A 24 2.71 4.72 18.07
N GLU A 25 1.74 4.09 18.71
CA GLU A 25 0.43 4.68 18.99
C GLU A 25 0.51 5.80 20.03
N ALA A 26 1.39 5.68 21.04
CA ALA A 26 1.63 6.75 22.01
C ALA A 26 2.25 8.00 21.37
N ILE A 27 3.06 7.84 20.33
CA ILE A 27 3.56 8.96 19.52
C ILE A 27 2.43 9.54 18.67
N GLY A 28 1.60 8.68 18.08
CA GLY A 28 0.47 9.07 17.23
C GLY A 28 0.91 9.64 15.88
N VAL A 29 0.00 10.39 15.24
CA VAL A 29 0.29 11.06 13.97
C VAL A 29 0.98 12.39 14.25
N VAL A 30 2.20 12.56 13.74
CA VAL A 30 2.93 13.83 13.82
C VAL A 30 2.81 14.54 12.48
N ALA A 31 2.11 15.67 12.48
CA ALA A 31 2.05 16.55 11.32
C ALA A 31 3.22 17.55 11.37
N VAL A 32 4.12 17.47 10.41
CA VAL A 32 5.20 18.45 10.24
C VAL A 32 4.76 19.46 9.18
N PRO A 33 4.40 20.71 9.58
CA PRO A 33 3.99 21.73 8.63
C PRO A 33 5.18 22.15 7.77
N ILE A 34 4.95 22.23 6.47
CA ILE A 34 5.87 22.76 5.47
C ILE A 34 5.05 23.81 4.73
N GLY A 35 5.56 24.99 4.37
CA GLY A 35 4.71 26.10 3.91
C GLY A 35 3.69 25.81 2.79
N ILE A 36 3.82 24.69 2.05
CA ILE A 36 2.93 24.21 1.00
C ILE A 36 2.06 23.00 1.38
N GLY A 37 2.08 22.52 2.63
CA GLY A 37 1.35 21.34 3.09
C GLY A 37 1.82 20.80 4.45
N SER A 38 1.63 19.51 4.70
CA SER A 38 2.19 18.86 5.90
C SER A 38 2.67 17.46 5.55
N ILE A 39 3.83 17.06 6.06
CA ILE A 39 4.24 15.66 6.05
C ILE A 39 3.59 14.99 7.25
N LEU A 40 2.79 13.96 6.98
CA LEU A 40 2.18 13.14 8.03
C LEU A 40 3.07 11.95 8.33
N LEU A 41 3.73 12.00 9.48
CA LEU A 41 4.44 10.86 10.01
C LEU A 41 3.45 9.98 10.75
N LEU A 42 3.13 8.83 10.16
CA LEU A 42 2.16 7.89 10.71
C LEU A 42 2.82 6.93 11.71
N PRO A 43 2.06 6.42 12.72
CA PRO A 43 2.52 5.38 13.63
C PRO A 43 3.22 4.20 12.94
N LEU A 44 2.70 3.79 11.78
CA LEU A 44 3.26 2.72 10.96
C LEU A 44 4.74 2.95 10.58
N LEU A 45 5.15 4.20 10.33
CA LEU A 45 6.54 4.52 10.00
C LEU A 45 7.46 4.24 11.20
N TYR A 46 7.09 4.74 12.38
CA TYR A 46 7.89 4.55 13.58
C TYR A 46 7.93 3.06 13.96
N ALA A 47 6.80 2.37 13.81
CA ALA A 47 6.73 0.92 14.01
C ALA A 47 7.67 0.17 13.07
N PHE A 48 7.72 0.56 11.79
CA PHE A 48 8.64 -0.02 10.82
C PHE A 48 10.10 0.24 11.17
N VAL A 49 10.47 1.48 11.53
CA VAL A 49 11.85 1.83 11.93
C VAL A 49 12.27 1.07 13.18
N MET A 50 11.41 0.99 14.20
CA MET A 50 11.68 0.18 15.40
C MET A 50 11.82 -1.31 15.07
N GLY A 51 10.95 -1.84 14.20
CA GLY A 51 11.04 -3.22 13.71
C GLY A 51 12.34 -3.50 12.94
N LEU A 52 12.82 -2.51 12.17
CA LEU A 52 14.10 -2.58 11.46
C LEU A 52 15.28 -2.62 12.45
N VAL A 53 15.25 -1.80 13.49
CA VAL A 53 16.26 -1.78 14.57
C VAL A 53 16.28 -3.11 15.34
N LEU A 54 15.13 -3.77 15.50
CA LEU A 54 15.05 -5.10 16.12
C LEU A 54 15.35 -6.26 15.15
N ASN A 55 15.63 -6.00 13.87
CA ASN A 55 15.90 -7.05 12.90
C ASN A 55 17.37 -7.49 12.93
N PRO A 56 17.68 -8.78 13.21
CA PRO A 56 19.06 -9.28 13.26
C PRO A 56 19.81 -9.16 11.93
N ASN A 57 19.09 -9.10 10.80
CA ASN A 57 19.70 -8.90 9.47
C ASN A 57 20.22 -7.47 9.27
N VAL A 58 19.77 -6.52 10.09
CA VAL A 58 20.22 -5.11 10.07
C VAL A 58 21.17 -4.85 11.22
N ILE A 59 20.78 -5.24 12.44
CA ILE A 59 21.58 -5.05 13.65
C ILE A 59 21.91 -6.42 14.24
N ARG A 60 23.12 -6.91 13.98
CA ARG A 60 23.53 -8.26 14.42
C ARG A 60 23.48 -8.47 15.94
N LYS A 61 23.58 -7.39 16.74
CA LYS A 61 23.53 -7.45 18.21
C LYS A 61 22.18 -7.86 18.79
N VAL A 62 21.07 -7.69 18.06
CA VAL A 62 19.72 -8.09 18.54
C VAL A 62 19.41 -9.57 18.32
N GLU A 63 20.32 -10.35 17.70
CA GLU A 63 20.13 -11.78 17.45
C GLU A 63 19.83 -12.61 18.71
N GLY A 64 20.29 -12.16 19.88
CA GLY A 64 19.97 -12.81 21.17
C GLY A 64 18.51 -12.68 21.60
N TRP A 65 17.81 -11.65 21.11
CA TRP A 65 16.39 -11.38 21.39
C TRP A 65 15.48 -11.75 20.21
N MET A 66 15.86 -11.35 19.00
CA MET A 66 15.17 -11.63 17.74
C MET A 66 16.12 -12.41 16.82
N GLY A 67 15.94 -13.72 16.74
CA GLY A 67 16.71 -14.58 15.86
C GLY A 67 16.04 -14.79 14.49
N GLN A 68 16.67 -15.62 13.67
CA GLN A 68 16.13 -15.98 12.35
C GLN A 68 14.78 -16.73 12.42
N ARG A 69 14.50 -17.39 13.54
CA ARG A 69 13.23 -18.09 13.76
C ARG A 69 12.08 -17.10 13.86
N GLU A 70 12.24 -16.05 14.66
CA GLU A 70 11.27 -14.99 14.91
C GLU A 70 11.04 -14.16 13.65
N VAL A 71 12.11 -13.83 12.92
CA VAL A 71 12.00 -13.16 11.61
C VAL A 71 11.20 -14.00 10.62
N ARG A 72 11.42 -15.31 10.57
CA ARG A 72 10.67 -16.21 9.68
C ARG A 72 9.20 -16.36 10.09
N ALA A 73 8.90 -16.25 11.38
CA ALA A 73 7.55 -16.28 11.95
C ALA A 73 6.73 -15.03 11.62
N ALA A 74 7.38 -13.88 11.45
CA ALA A 74 6.70 -12.61 11.17
C ALA A 74 5.93 -12.62 9.83
N SER A 75 6.46 -13.24 8.77
CA SER A 75 5.82 -13.22 7.45
C SER A 75 4.39 -13.79 7.42
N PRO A 76 4.09 -15.01 7.95
CA PRO A 76 2.72 -15.50 8.00
C PRO A 76 1.83 -14.68 8.94
N LEU A 77 2.39 -14.08 10.00
CA LEU A 77 1.63 -13.20 10.89
C LEU A 77 1.14 -11.92 10.20
N ILE A 78 1.88 -11.40 9.22
CA ILE A 78 1.41 -10.25 8.40
C ILE A 78 0.12 -10.62 7.68
N VAL A 79 0.06 -11.79 7.04
CA VAL A 79 -1.14 -12.24 6.33
C VAL A 79 -2.31 -12.38 7.30
N ILE A 80 -2.07 -12.99 8.48
CA ILE A 80 -3.08 -13.13 9.53
C ILE A 80 -3.57 -11.75 10.02
N ALA A 81 -2.68 -10.79 10.24
CA ALA A 81 -3.03 -9.44 10.68
C ALA A 81 -3.83 -8.66 9.62
N ILE A 82 -3.63 -8.96 8.34
CA ILE A 82 -4.36 -8.33 7.23
C ILE A 82 -5.74 -9.00 6.99
N MET A 83 -5.95 -10.26 7.41
CA MET A 83 -7.22 -10.97 7.20
C MET A 83 -8.47 -10.20 7.65
N PRO A 84 -8.52 -9.53 8.81
CA PRO A 84 -9.68 -8.71 9.20
C PRO A 84 -9.99 -7.60 8.20
N PHE A 85 -8.95 -7.00 7.60
CA PHE A 85 -9.13 -5.98 6.55
C PHE A 85 -9.70 -6.62 5.28
N ILE A 86 -9.19 -7.78 4.86
CA ILE A 86 -9.72 -8.51 3.71
C ILE A 86 -11.19 -8.89 3.93
N ALA A 87 -11.53 -9.38 5.13
CA ALA A 87 -12.91 -9.69 5.49
C ALA A 87 -13.80 -8.45 5.44
N LYS A 88 -13.34 -7.32 6.01
CA LYS A 88 -14.04 -6.03 5.94
C LYS A 88 -14.23 -5.55 4.50
N PHE A 89 -13.21 -5.68 3.65
CA PHE A 89 -13.34 -5.33 2.24
C PHE A 89 -14.35 -6.27 1.57
N GLY A 90 -14.25 -7.58 1.78
CA GLY A 90 -15.23 -8.54 1.24
C GLY A 90 -16.68 -8.20 1.58
N THR A 91 -16.96 -7.78 2.82
CA THR A 91 -18.32 -7.39 3.24
C THR A 91 -18.79 -6.04 2.70
N ILE A 92 -17.88 -5.15 2.32
CA ILE A 92 -18.20 -3.87 1.66
C ILE A 92 -18.38 -4.07 0.15
N ILE A 93 -17.55 -4.91 -0.45
CA ILE A 93 -17.46 -5.10 -1.90
C ILE A 93 -18.64 -5.88 -2.44
N GLY A 94 -18.98 -7.01 -1.82
CA GLY A 94 -20.07 -7.88 -2.27
C GLY A 94 -21.40 -7.12 -2.49
N PRO A 95 -21.91 -6.38 -1.49
CA PRO A 95 -23.14 -5.58 -1.63
C PRO A 95 -23.03 -4.42 -2.62
N SER A 96 -21.81 -3.95 -2.90
CA SER A 96 -21.58 -2.81 -3.80
C SER A 96 -21.51 -3.24 -5.28
N MET A 97 -21.58 -4.54 -5.58
CA MET A 97 -21.41 -5.07 -6.94
C MET A 97 -22.43 -4.50 -7.95
N GLU A 98 -23.71 -4.37 -7.56
CA GLU A 98 -24.73 -3.78 -8.43
C GLU A 98 -24.42 -2.31 -8.75
N LYS A 99 -23.92 -1.56 -7.75
CA LYS A 99 -23.49 -0.16 -7.95
C LYS A 99 -22.25 -0.07 -8.83
N ILE A 100 -21.32 -1.01 -8.71
CA ILE A 100 -20.12 -1.08 -9.54
C ILE A 100 -20.50 -1.30 -11.01
N ILE A 101 -21.43 -2.23 -11.27
CA ILE A 101 -21.93 -2.51 -12.62
C ILE A 101 -22.68 -1.30 -13.17
N ALA A 102 -23.54 -0.66 -12.36
CA ALA A 102 -24.33 0.50 -12.75
C ALA A 102 -23.47 1.74 -13.05
N ALA A 103 -22.37 1.94 -12.30
CA ALA A 103 -21.40 3.01 -12.53
C ALA A 103 -20.46 2.75 -13.73
N GLY A 104 -20.59 1.58 -14.37
CA GLY A 104 -19.70 0.97 -15.38
C GLY A 104 -18.67 1.88 -16.05
N PRO A 105 -19.06 2.83 -16.92
CA PRO A 105 -18.09 3.63 -17.67
C PRO A 105 -17.27 4.59 -16.80
N ALA A 106 -17.93 5.28 -15.86
CA ALA A 106 -17.26 6.24 -14.96
C ALA A 106 -16.26 5.53 -14.05
N LEU A 107 -16.61 4.31 -13.65
CA LEU A 107 -15.81 3.50 -12.76
C LEU A 107 -14.58 2.91 -13.46
N ILE A 108 -14.73 2.44 -14.71
CA ILE A 108 -13.59 2.06 -15.55
C ILE A 108 -12.63 3.25 -15.69
N LEU A 109 -13.14 4.44 -16.03
CA LEU A 109 -12.32 5.64 -16.21
C LEU A 109 -11.60 6.06 -14.93
N GLN A 110 -12.24 5.95 -13.76
CA GLN A 110 -11.60 6.22 -12.48
C GLN A 110 -10.47 5.23 -12.18
N GLU A 111 -10.72 3.94 -12.40
CA GLU A 111 -9.74 2.87 -12.17
C GLU A 111 -8.61 2.83 -13.22
N LEU A 112 -8.79 3.41 -14.40
CA LEU A 112 -7.69 3.62 -15.36
C LEU A 112 -6.55 4.46 -14.75
N GLY A 113 -6.87 5.38 -13.83
CA GLY A 113 -5.86 6.12 -13.08
C GLY A 113 -4.92 5.21 -12.29
N ASN A 114 -5.44 4.12 -11.71
CA ASN A 114 -4.66 3.14 -10.97
C ASN A 114 -3.67 2.38 -11.89
N LEU A 115 -4.09 2.11 -13.14
CA LEU A 115 -3.21 1.56 -14.19
C LEU A 115 -2.12 2.54 -14.64
N GLY A 116 -2.26 3.83 -14.35
CA GLY A 116 -1.22 4.84 -14.60
C GLY A 116 0.11 4.49 -13.91
N THR A 117 0.04 3.80 -12.76
CA THR A 117 1.24 3.28 -12.07
C THR A 117 2.02 2.31 -12.96
N ILE A 118 1.33 1.46 -13.72
CA ILE A 118 1.97 0.53 -14.67
C ILE A 118 2.56 1.31 -15.83
N LEU A 119 1.85 2.32 -16.35
CA LEU A 119 2.35 3.07 -17.50
C LEU A 119 3.62 3.88 -17.19
N LEU A 120 3.70 4.46 -15.98
CA LEU A 120 4.78 5.37 -15.60
C LEU A 120 5.84 4.71 -14.71
N ALA A 121 5.43 4.04 -13.64
CA ALA A 121 6.37 3.51 -12.65
C ALA A 121 7.05 2.23 -13.13
N PHE A 122 6.36 1.38 -13.90
CA PHE A 122 6.97 0.13 -14.38
C PHE A 122 8.17 0.35 -15.32
N PRO A 123 8.10 1.21 -16.37
CA PRO A 123 9.26 1.48 -17.20
C PRO A 123 10.43 2.08 -16.41
N VAL A 124 10.15 2.95 -15.44
CA VAL A 124 11.18 3.51 -14.56
C VAL A 124 11.83 2.42 -13.71
N ALA A 125 11.04 1.56 -13.07
CA ALA A 125 11.52 0.47 -12.24
C ALA A 125 12.40 -0.52 -13.03
N VAL A 126 11.94 -0.95 -14.20
CA VAL A 126 12.61 -1.99 -14.98
C VAL A 126 13.74 -1.44 -15.85
N LEU A 127 13.51 -0.35 -16.59
CA LEU A 127 14.46 0.14 -17.59
C LEU A 127 15.51 1.09 -17.01
N LEU A 128 15.13 1.93 -16.03
CA LEU A 128 16.05 2.91 -15.44
C LEU A 128 16.73 2.38 -14.17
N LEU A 129 15.95 1.75 -13.28
CA LEU A 129 16.46 1.25 -12.01
C LEU A 129 16.94 -0.21 -12.09
N GLY A 130 16.63 -0.92 -13.18
CA GLY A 130 17.07 -2.30 -13.39
C GLY A 130 16.48 -3.29 -12.39
N MET A 131 15.30 -3.01 -11.84
CA MET A 131 14.61 -3.88 -10.87
C MET A 131 14.19 -5.20 -11.52
N GLY A 132 14.26 -6.28 -10.74
CA GLY A 132 13.82 -7.62 -11.11
C GLY A 132 12.32 -7.81 -10.93
N ARG A 133 11.90 -9.01 -10.50
CA ARG A 133 10.48 -9.33 -10.25
C ARG A 133 9.87 -8.48 -9.14
N GLU A 134 10.68 -7.83 -8.30
CA GLU A 134 10.23 -6.81 -7.34
C GLU A 134 9.46 -5.69 -8.04
N ALA A 135 9.80 -5.35 -9.30
CA ALA A 135 9.09 -4.35 -10.07
C ALA A 135 7.61 -4.71 -10.26
N VAL A 136 7.30 -5.99 -10.50
CA VAL A 136 5.91 -6.44 -10.69
C VAL A 136 5.09 -6.16 -9.44
N GLY A 137 5.59 -6.55 -8.26
CA GLY A 137 4.92 -6.28 -6.99
C GLY A 137 4.88 -4.80 -6.61
N ALA A 138 5.88 -4.02 -7.03
CA ALA A 138 5.97 -2.59 -6.73
C ALA A 138 5.05 -1.72 -7.60
N THR A 139 4.80 -2.07 -8.86
CA THR A 139 4.20 -1.12 -9.82
C THR A 139 2.82 -1.53 -10.35
N PHE A 140 2.32 -2.74 -10.05
CA PHE A 140 1.00 -3.14 -10.51
C PHE A 140 -0.16 -2.38 -9.84
N SER A 141 0.12 -1.68 -8.74
CA SER A 141 -0.85 -0.89 -7.97
C SER A 141 -0.14 0.08 -7.01
N VAL A 142 -0.92 0.90 -6.29
CA VAL A 142 -0.44 1.73 -5.16
C VAL A 142 -0.09 0.94 -3.87
N ALA A 143 -0.02 -0.40 -3.96
CA ALA A 143 0.37 -1.32 -2.89
C ALA A 143 -0.38 -1.10 -1.56
N ARG A 144 -1.71 -1.16 -1.58
CA ARG A 144 -2.56 -1.08 -0.38
C ARG A 144 -2.89 -2.47 0.17
N GLU A 145 -3.59 -2.54 1.30
CA GLU A 145 -3.89 -3.79 2.00
C GLU A 145 -4.47 -4.89 1.09
N PRO A 146 -5.44 -4.61 0.20
CA PRO A 146 -5.93 -5.62 -0.74
C PRO A 146 -4.84 -6.12 -1.71
N ASN A 147 -3.92 -5.25 -2.11
CA ASN A 147 -2.85 -5.56 -3.06
C ASN A 147 -1.76 -6.41 -2.42
N ILE A 148 -1.45 -6.16 -1.15
CA ILE A 148 -0.57 -7.03 -0.36
C ILE A 148 -1.18 -8.43 -0.27
N ALA A 149 -2.49 -8.52 -0.03
CA ALA A 149 -3.18 -9.80 0.01
C ALA A 149 -3.11 -10.56 -1.32
N ILE A 150 -3.30 -9.88 -2.46
CA ILE A 150 -3.17 -10.47 -3.80
C ILE A 150 -1.76 -11.05 -4.00
N ILE A 151 -0.71 -10.28 -3.67
CA ILE A 151 0.68 -10.74 -3.84
C ILE A 151 1.02 -11.86 -2.85
N ALA A 152 0.54 -11.76 -1.60
CA ALA A 152 0.72 -12.79 -0.59
C ALA A 152 0.10 -14.13 -1.01
N ASP A 153 -1.09 -14.10 -1.62
CA ASP A 153 -1.79 -15.28 -2.11
C ASP A 153 -1.11 -15.88 -3.36
N LYS A 154 -0.77 -15.04 -4.34
CA LYS A 154 -0.23 -15.50 -5.63
C LYS A 154 1.25 -15.88 -5.59
N TYR A 155 2.09 -15.12 -4.88
CA TYR A 155 3.56 -15.30 -4.89
C TYR A 155 4.14 -15.54 -3.49
N GLY A 156 3.41 -15.18 -2.43
CA GLY A 156 3.92 -15.19 -1.06
C GLY A 156 4.76 -13.95 -0.73
N LEU A 157 4.66 -13.46 0.51
CA LEU A 157 5.36 -12.24 0.94
C LEU A 157 6.89 -12.35 1.00
N LYS A 158 7.44 -13.57 0.91
CA LYS A 158 8.89 -13.82 0.84
C LYS A 158 9.44 -13.84 -0.59
N SER A 159 8.58 -13.70 -1.60
CA SER A 159 9.00 -13.56 -3.00
C SER A 159 9.58 -12.17 -3.29
N ALA A 160 10.20 -12.02 -4.46
CA ALA A 160 10.64 -10.72 -4.98
C ALA A 160 9.46 -9.74 -5.10
N GLU A 161 8.32 -10.20 -5.62
CA GLU A 161 7.09 -9.43 -5.71
C GLU A 161 6.59 -9.01 -4.32
N GLY A 162 6.69 -9.92 -3.35
CA GLY A 162 6.41 -9.65 -1.93
C GLY A 162 7.28 -8.52 -1.38
N ALA A 163 8.58 -8.54 -1.66
CA ALA A 163 9.48 -7.47 -1.25
C ALA A 163 9.12 -6.13 -1.93
N GLY A 164 8.79 -6.16 -3.22
CA GLY A 164 8.36 -4.99 -3.99
C GLY A 164 7.10 -4.34 -3.41
N VAL A 165 6.03 -5.10 -3.22
CA VAL A 165 4.76 -4.57 -2.70
C VAL A 165 4.89 -4.04 -1.27
N MET A 166 5.67 -4.72 -0.42
CA MET A 166 5.91 -4.28 0.95
C MET A 166 6.74 -2.99 1.01
N GLY A 167 7.73 -2.86 0.12
CA GLY A 167 8.52 -1.63 -0.02
C GLY A 167 7.65 -0.44 -0.37
N VAL A 168 6.78 -0.58 -1.39
CA VAL A 168 5.87 0.48 -1.82
C VAL A 168 4.78 0.77 -0.79
N TYR A 169 4.30 -0.24 -0.06
CA TYR A 169 3.35 0.00 1.03
C TYR A 169 3.92 0.94 2.09
N VAL A 170 5.13 0.64 2.59
CA VAL A 170 5.77 1.42 3.67
C VAL A 170 6.17 2.80 3.19
N ILE A 171 6.99 2.87 2.13
CA ILE A 171 7.52 4.14 1.60
C ILE A 171 6.40 4.98 1.00
N GLY A 172 5.50 4.35 0.25
CA GLY A 172 4.37 5.02 -0.37
C GLY A 172 3.46 5.66 0.67
N THR A 173 3.19 5.00 1.80
CA THR A 173 2.38 5.60 2.88
C THR A 173 2.99 6.90 3.41
N LEU A 174 4.31 6.94 3.58
CA LEU A 174 5.01 8.11 4.08
C LEU A 174 5.01 9.27 3.07
N PHE A 175 5.55 9.03 1.88
CA PHE A 175 5.73 10.09 0.88
C PHE A 175 4.44 10.41 0.13
N GLY A 176 3.55 9.42 -0.02
CA GLY A 176 2.28 9.58 -0.71
C GLY A 176 1.40 10.63 -0.05
N THR A 177 1.24 10.59 1.28
CA THR A 177 0.41 11.61 1.98
C THR A 177 0.86 13.03 1.67
N PHE A 178 2.16 13.27 1.67
CA PHE A 178 2.76 14.56 1.32
C PHE A 178 2.56 14.93 -0.15
N ILE A 179 2.85 14.01 -1.07
CA ILE A 179 2.71 14.23 -2.51
C ILE A 179 1.26 14.54 -2.87
N PHE A 180 0.31 13.76 -2.34
CA PHE A 180 -1.12 13.97 -2.61
C PHE A 180 -1.65 15.27 -2.00
N ALA A 181 -1.20 15.67 -0.80
CA ALA A 181 -1.57 16.95 -0.21
C ALA A 181 -1.09 18.15 -1.06
N ILE A 182 0.15 18.10 -1.55
CA ILE A 182 0.70 19.13 -2.44
C ILE A 182 -0.03 19.15 -3.78
N LEU A 183 -0.21 17.99 -4.41
CA LEU A 183 -0.87 17.89 -5.71
C LEU A 183 -2.31 18.40 -5.63
N ALA A 184 -3.06 18.04 -4.58
CA ALA A 184 -4.41 18.53 -4.37
C ALA A 184 -4.44 20.07 -4.28
N SER A 185 -3.53 20.66 -3.51
CA SER A 185 -3.45 22.12 -3.34
C SER A 185 -3.06 22.83 -4.64
N LEU A 186 -2.03 22.32 -5.34
CA LEU A 186 -1.57 22.90 -6.60
C LEU A 186 -2.65 22.82 -7.70
N LEU A 187 -3.28 21.66 -7.85
CA LEU A 187 -4.31 21.43 -8.87
C LEU A 187 -5.59 22.21 -8.57
N ALA A 188 -5.93 22.43 -7.30
CA ALA A 188 -7.05 23.31 -6.94
C ALA A 188 -6.81 24.74 -7.42
N THR A 189 -5.57 25.23 -7.34
CA THR A 189 -5.21 26.59 -7.78
C THR A 189 -5.00 26.73 -9.29
N SER A 190 -4.78 25.63 -10.03
CA SER A 190 -4.51 25.69 -11.47
C SER A 190 -5.75 26.03 -12.32
N GLY A 191 -6.95 25.77 -11.78
CA GLY A 191 -8.22 25.95 -12.49
C GLY A 191 -8.45 24.94 -13.63
N TRP A 192 -7.62 23.91 -13.75
CA TRP A 192 -7.74 22.91 -14.83
C TRP A 192 -8.79 21.84 -14.54
N PHE A 193 -9.13 21.63 -13.27
CA PHE A 193 -10.03 20.59 -12.82
C PHE A 193 -11.11 21.18 -11.91
N SER A 194 -12.31 20.59 -11.93
CA SER A 194 -13.32 20.93 -10.94
C SER A 194 -12.92 20.41 -9.56
N ILE A 195 -13.37 21.09 -8.51
CA ILE A 195 -13.06 20.70 -7.13
C ILE A 195 -13.66 19.34 -6.79
N GLU A 196 -14.82 18.99 -7.36
CA GLU A 196 -15.44 17.67 -7.22
C GLU A 196 -14.58 16.57 -7.85
N ALA A 197 -13.98 16.83 -9.02
CA ALA A 197 -13.10 15.87 -9.66
C ALA A 197 -11.82 15.66 -8.83
N LEU A 198 -11.26 16.72 -8.26
CA LEU A 198 -10.11 16.64 -7.34
C LEU A 198 -10.48 15.90 -6.04
N ALA A 199 -11.67 16.15 -5.49
CA ALA A 199 -12.16 15.45 -4.32
C ALA A 199 -12.34 13.94 -4.60
N MET A 200 -12.90 13.59 -5.75
CA MET A 200 -12.98 12.18 -6.19
C MET A 200 -11.59 11.57 -6.37
N ALA A 201 -10.62 12.32 -6.93
CA ALA A 201 -9.24 11.85 -7.11
C ALA A 201 -8.50 11.60 -5.78
N CYS A 202 -8.90 12.24 -4.68
CA CYS A 202 -8.34 11.94 -3.35
C CYS A 202 -8.71 10.54 -2.84
N GLY A 203 -9.75 9.90 -3.41
CA GLY A 203 -10.18 8.55 -3.03
C GLY A 203 -9.34 7.44 -3.63
N ILE A 204 -8.06 7.36 -3.27
CA ILE A 204 -7.08 6.48 -3.94
C ILE A 204 -6.99 5.04 -3.37
N GLY A 205 -7.90 4.64 -2.48
CA GLY A 205 -7.82 3.36 -1.77
C GLY A 205 -6.86 3.39 -0.57
N SER A 206 -6.64 4.55 0.05
CA SER A 206 -5.80 4.72 1.23
C SER A 206 -6.44 5.71 2.20
N GLY A 207 -6.78 5.28 3.40
CA GLY A 207 -7.37 6.17 4.41
C GLY A 207 -6.46 7.37 4.76
N SER A 208 -5.16 7.14 4.96
CA SER A 208 -4.22 8.19 5.34
C SER A 208 -3.93 9.17 4.20
N MET A 209 -3.72 8.68 2.97
CA MET A 209 -3.48 9.58 1.83
C MET A 209 -4.75 10.32 1.42
N MET A 210 -5.91 9.67 1.50
CA MET A 210 -7.21 10.32 1.29
C MET A 210 -7.38 11.47 2.28
N ALA A 211 -7.17 11.24 3.58
CA ALA A 211 -7.30 12.28 4.59
C ALA A 211 -6.35 13.46 4.36
N ALA A 212 -5.10 13.19 3.95
CA ALA A 212 -4.14 14.23 3.62
C ALA A 212 -4.56 15.04 2.39
N CYS A 213 -4.97 14.35 1.32
CA CYS A 213 -5.41 14.97 0.06
C CYS A 213 -6.69 15.79 0.25
N SER A 214 -7.72 15.21 0.85
CA SER A 214 -9.01 15.87 1.06
C SER A 214 -8.89 16.99 2.09
N GLY A 215 -8.07 16.82 3.13
CA GLY A 215 -7.79 17.89 4.10
C GLY A 215 -7.10 19.10 3.46
N ALA A 216 -6.10 18.86 2.61
CA ALA A 216 -5.43 19.93 1.87
C ALA A 216 -6.38 20.64 0.89
N LEU A 217 -7.21 19.87 0.18
CA LEU A 217 -8.21 20.42 -0.74
C LEU A 217 -9.30 21.22 -0.01
N SER A 218 -9.79 20.73 1.12
CA SER A 218 -10.76 21.45 1.97
C SER A 218 -10.17 22.73 2.55
N HIS A 219 -8.87 22.75 2.87
CA HIS A 219 -8.22 23.98 3.29
C HIS A 219 -8.11 25.00 2.16
N ALA A 220 -7.86 24.54 0.93
CA ALA A 220 -7.83 25.40 -0.25
C ALA A 220 -9.22 25.92 -0.65
N VAL A 221 -10.28 25.13 -0.41
CA VAL A 221 -11.68 25.49 -0.75
C VAL A 221 -12.62 25.21 0.44
N PRO A 222 -12.57 26.03 1.51
CA PRO A 222 -13.33 25.77 2.75
C PRO A 222 -14.85 25.72 2.55
N ALA A 223 -15.37 26.45 1.55
CA ALA A 223 -16.79 26.48 1.23
C ALA A 223 -17.35 25.11 0.78
N MET A 224 -16.49 24.20 0.32
CA MET A 224 -16.89 22.87 -0.18
C MET A 224 -16.40 21.72 0.72
N GLU A 225 -15.95 22.01 1.95
CA GLU A 225 -15.33 21.02 2.84
C GLU A 225 -16.17 19.73 3.01
N GLU A 226 -17.46 19.86 3.34
CA GLU A 226 -18.35 18.71 3.54
C GLU A 226 -18.49 17.87 2.26
N GLN A 227 -18.63 18.55 1.11
CA GLN A 227 -18.74 17.90 -0.19
C GLN A 227 -17.44 17.20 -0.59
N ILE A 228 -16.28 17.83 -0.33
CA ILE A 228 -14.96 17.25 -0.60
C ILE A 228 -14.77 15.97 0.21
N LEU A 229 -15.05 16.01 1.51
CA LEU A 229 -14.91 14.84 2.39
C LEU A 229 -15.87 13.71 1.99
N ALA A 230 -17.11 14.05 1.63
CA ALA A 230 -18.10 13.07 1.17
C ALA A 230 -17.67 12.38 -0.14
N LEU A 231 -17.25 13.17 -1.14
CA LEU A 231 -16.80 12.64 -2.43
C LEU A 231 -15.52 11.81 -2.29
N ALA A 232 -14.53 12.32 -1.55
CA ALA A 232 -13.27 11.62 -1.31
C ALA A 232 -13.51 10.28 -0.57
N GLY A 233 -14.35 10.30 0.47
CA GLY A 233 -14.70 9.09 1.23
C GLY A 233 -15.43 8.06 0.38
N ALA A 234 -16.45 8.48 -0.39
CA ALA A 234 -17.19 7.59 -1.28
C ALA A 234 -16.27 6.99 -2.36
N SER A 235 -15.44 7.83 -2.99
CA SER A 235 -14.45 7.42 -3.97
C SER A 235 -13.45 6.41 -3.40
N ASN A 236 -12.96 6.64 -2.18
CA ASN A 236 -12.00 5.74 -1.53
C ASN A 236 -12.59 4.34 -1.27
N VAL A 237 -13.86 4.29 -0.86
CA VAL A 237 -14.59 3.02 -0.70
C VAL A 237 -14.79 2.33 -2.04
N LEU A 238 -15.15 3.08 -3.08
CA LEU A 238 -15.27 2.55 -4.44
C LEU A 238 -13.93 1.97 -4.90
N THR A 239 -12.83 2.70 -4.80
CA THR A 239 -11.51 2.23 -5.22
C THR A 239 -11.01 1.02 -4.44
N TYR A 240 -11.34 0.89 -3.13
CA TYR A 240 -11.09 -0.36 -2.43
C TYR A 240 -11.84 -1.54 -3.05
N ALA A 241 -13.07 -1.31 -3.51
CA ALA A 241 -13.89 -2.35 -4.09
C ALA A 241 -13.50 -2.74 -5.51
N THR A 242 -13.22 -1.74 -6.34
CA THR A 242 -13.05 -1.91 -7.77
C THR A 242 -11.60 -2.11 -8.14
N GLY A 243 -10.71 -1.42 -7.43
CA GLY A 243 -9.26 -1.58 -7.56
C GLY A 243 -8.82 -3.01 -7.29
N LEU A 244 -9.45 -3.74 -6.35
CA LEU A 244 -9.15 -5.16 -6.10
C LEU A 244 -9.36 -6.00 -7.37
N TYR A 245 -10.53 -5.91 -8.00
CA TYR A 245 -10.84 -6.70 -9.19
C TYR A 245 -10.00 -6.28 -10.39
N LEU A 246 -9.81 -4.98 -10.58
CA LEU A 246 -8.94 -4.47 -11.64
C LEU A 246 -7.51 -4.98 -11.44
N CYS A 247 -7.00 -4.99 -10.21
CA CYS A 247 -5.67 -5.50 -9.90
C CYS A 247 -5.54 -6.99 -10.24
N ILE A 248 -6.52 -7.81 -9.85
CA ILE A 248 -6.50 -9.26 -10.10
C ILE A 248 -6.59 -9.58 -11.60
N PHE A 249 -7.56 -8.97 -12.30
CA PHE A 249 -7.89 -9.39 -13.67
C PHE A 249 -7.15 -8.60 -14.76
N VAL A 250 -6.67 -7.40 -14.46
CA VAL A 250 -6.07 -6.50 -15.46
C VAL A 250 -4.67 -6.10 -15.05
N ALA A 251 -4.52 -5.38 -13.94
CA ALA A 251 -3.27 -4.69 -13.60
C ALA A 251 -2.10 -5.68 -13.41
N LEU A 252 -2.31 -6.75 -12.62
CA LEU A 252 -1.27 -7.73 -12.34
C LEU A 252 -0.91 -8.57 -13.59
N PRO A 253 -1.86 -9.16 -14.34
CA PRO A 253 -1.54 -9.87 -15.59
C PRO A 253 -0.86 -8.99 -16.64
N VAL A 254 -1.26 -7.72 -16.75
CA VAL A 254 -0.61 -6.77 -17.68
C VAL A 254 0.81 -6.48 -17.23
N THR A 255 1.04 -6.25 -15.93
CA THR A 255 2.38 -5.99 -15.40
C THR A 255 3.31 -7.19 -15.57
N GLU A 256 2.82 -8.41 -15.35
CA GLU A 256 3.57 -9.64 -15.63
C GLU A 256 3.98 -9.74 -17.10
N LYS A 257 3.03 -9.54 -18.02
CA LYS A 257 3.32 -9.57 -19.46
C LYS A 257 4.34 -8.51 -19.87
N LEU A 258 4.23 -7.30 -19.33
CA LEU A 258 5.20 -6.23 -19.59
C LEU A 258 6.59 -6.61 -19.05
N TYR A 259 6.66 -7.28 -17.91
CA TYR A 259 7.92 -7.81 -17.37
C TYR A 259 8.50 -8.93 -18.20
N ASP A 260 7.68 -9.84 -18.72
CA ASP A 260 8.19 -10.88 -19.61
C ASP A 260 8.74 -10.32 -20.94
N LEU A 261 8.22 -9.17 -21.38
CA LEU A 261 8.66 -8.47 -22.59
C LEU A 261 9.89 -7.58 -22.38
N LEU A 262 9.93 -6.81 -21.28
CA LEU A 262 10.90 -5.73 -21.05
C LEU A 262 11.87 -6.01 -19.90
N GLY A 263 11.50 -6.93 -19.00
CA GLY A 263 12.29 -7.31 -17.83
C GLY A 263 13.55 -8.06 -18.19
N ARG A 264 14.56 -7.93 -17.34
CA ARG A 264 15.74 -8.79 -17.43
C ARG A 264 15.33 -10.21 -17.05
N LYS A 265 15.54 -11.14 -17.97
CA LYS A 265 15.47 -12.57 -17.68
C LYS A 265 16.67 -12.92 -16.81
N GLU A 266 16.50 -12.85 -15.50
CA GLU A 266 17.45 -13.48 -14.60
C GLU A 266 17.45 -14.99 -14.89
N PRO A 267 18.62 -15.64 -14.98
CA PRO A 267 18.66 -17.09 -15.05
C PRO A 267 18.02 -17.63 -13.78
N VAL A 268 16.99 -18.46 -13.93
CA VAL A 268 16.37 -19.18 -12.83
C VAL A 268 17.49 -19.90 -12.08
N ALA A 269 17.84 -19.42 -10.88
CA ALA A 269 18.73 -20.16 -10.00
C ALA A 269 18.05 -21.49 -9.75
N SER A 270 18.61 -22.57 -10.30
CA SER A 270 18.16 -23.91 -9.99
C SER A 270 18.40 -24.10 -8.50
N ASN A 271 17.35 -24.09 -7.71
CA ASN A 271 17.40 -24.65 -6.36
C ASN A 271 17.52 -26.17 -6.52
N ALA A 272 18.74 -26.63 -6.85
CA ALA A 272 19.22 -27.94 -6.50
C ALA A 272 19.81 -27.81 -5.09
N GLY A 273 19.07 -28.29 -4.10
CA GLY A 273 19.50 -28.28 -2.71
C GLY A 273 18.35 -28.74 -1.81
N GLU A 274 18.46 -30.00 -1.39
CA GLU A 274 17.59 -30.77 -0.51
C GLU A 274 17.19 -30.07 0.81
#